data_AF-K9QDK5-F1
#
_entry.id   AF-K9QDK5-F1
#
_cell.length_a   1.000
_cell.length_b   1.000
_cell.length_c   1.000
_cell.angle_alpha   90.00
_cell.angle_beta   90.00
_cell.angle_gamma   90.00
#
_symmetry.space_group_name_H-M   'P 1'
#
loop_
_entity.id
_entity.type
_entity.pdbx_description
1 polymer ?
#
loop_
_entity_poly.entity_id
_entity_poly.type
_entity_poly.pdbx_seq_one_letter_code
_entity_poly.pdbx_strand_id
1 'polypeptide(L)'
;MHTIVNTPSVFSCKLPAAGWINLAQIRQIQFENLPTRVAVVTWQNGDTQIFYGDDAATLIQSWEDATGLLEQRCNYRTKNRRTL
;
A
#
# COMPACT_ATOMS: atom_id res chain seq x y z
N MET A 1 -1.54 -17.61 26.92
CA MET A 1 -2.60 -17.66 25.87
C MET A 1 -2.26 -16.55 24.88
N HIS A 2 -1.74 -16.89 23.70
CA HIS A 2 -1.34 -15.91 22.69
C HIS A 2 -2.45 -15.77 21.66
N THR A 3 -3.10 -14.61 21.63
CA THR A 3 -4.11 -14.30 20.61
C THR A 3 -3.39 -13.76 19.39
N ILE A 4 -3.29 -14.58 18.34
CA ILE A 4 -2.78 -14.11 17.04
C ILE A 4 -3.96 -13.45 16.32
N VAL A 5 -3.92 -12.12 16.24
CA VAL A 5 -4.88 -11.34 15.47
C VAL A 5 -4.32 -11.21 14.05
N ASN A 6 -4.85 -12.00 13.11
CA ASN A 6 -4.53 -11.82 11.71
C ASN A 6 -5.20 -10.54 11.20
N THR A 7 -4.40 -9.51 10.94
CA THR A 7 -4.83 -8.36 10.15
C THR A 7 -5.07 -8.81 8.70
N PRO A 8 -6.12 -8.35 8.03
CA PRO A 8 -6.38 -8.72 6.65
C PRO A 8 -5.15 -8.40 5.79
N SER A 9 -4.65 -9.42 5.09
CA SER A 9 -3.39 -9.48 4.33
C SER A 9 -3.29 -8.55 3.10
N VAL A 10 -4.15 -7.52 3.04
CA VAL A 10 -4.29 -6.61 1.89
C VAL A 10 -3.23 -5.48 1.92
N PHE A 11 -2.38 -5.48 2.94
CA PHE A 11 -1.49 -4.35 3.22
C PHE A 11 -0.02 -4.74 3.32
N SER A 12 0.38 -5.93 2.88
CA SER A 12 1.80 -6.33 2.93
C SER A 12 2.32 -6.69 1.53
N CYS A 13 3.35 -5.99 1.07
CA CYS A 13 4.02 -6.27 -0.20
C CYS A 13 5.45 -6.76 0.06
N LYS A 14 5.91 -7.76 -0.72
CA LYS A 14 7.29 -8.21 -0.68
C LYS A 14 8.08 -7.49 -1.75
N LEU A 15 9.01 -6.65 -1.33
CA LEU A 15 9.99 -6.03 -2.21
C LEU A 15 11.13 -7.01 -2.52
N PRO A 16 11.62 -7.04 -3.77
CA PRO A 16 12.76 -7.87 -4.18
C PRO A 16 14.01 -7.71 -3.31
N ALA A 17 14.41 -6.48 -2.98
CA ALA A 17 15.62 -6.23 -2.20
C ALA A 17 15.34 -5.81 -0.74
N ALA A 18 14.33 -4.97 -0.50
CA ALA A 18 14.03 -4.45 0.84
C ALA A 18 13.15 -5.36 1.73
N GLY A 19 12.69 -6.51 1.23
CA GLY A 19 11.90 -7.47 2.02
C GLY A 19 10.43 -7.07 2.17
N TRP A 20 9.78 -7.49 3.26
CA TRP A 20 8.34 -7.25 3.46
C TRP A 20 8.07 -5.84 3.99
N ILE A 21 7.21 -5.11 3.29
CA ILE A 21 6.69 -3.80 3.72
C ILE A 21 5.22 -3.90 4.06
N ASN A 22 4.83 -3.15 5.09
CA ASN A 22 3.43 -2.94 5.45
C ASN A 22 2.92 -1.62 4.84
N LEU A 23 2.18 -1.72 3.74
CA LEU A 23 1.49 -0.64 3.06
C LEU A 23 0.53 0.13 3.98
N ALA A 24 -0.05 -0.49 5.02
CA ALA A 24 -0.92 0.25 5.94
C ALA A 24 -0.17 1.35 6.72
N GLN A 25 1.15 1.22 6.87
CA GLN A 25 1.99 2.22 7.51
C GLN A 25 2.40 3.35 6.56
N ILE A 26 2.11 3.22 5.28
CA ILE A 26 2.38 4.25 4.28
C ILE A 26 1.24 5.25 4.32
N ARG A 27 1.59 6.52 4.52
CA ARG A 27 0.66 7.65 4.47
C ARG A 27 0.53 8.18 3.04
N GLN A 28 1.64 8.25 2.31
CA GLN A 28 1.69 8.81 0.98
C GLN A 28 2.84 8.19 0.18
N ILE A 29 2.64 8.03 -1.13
CA ILE A 29 3.69 7.68 -2.09
C ILE A 29 3.75 8.78 -3.15
N GLN A 30 4.95 9.27 -3.43
CA GLN A 30 5.25 10.11 -4.58
C GLN A 30 6.16 9.31 -5.50
N PHE A 31 5.86 9.25 -6.79
CA PHE A 31 6.69 8.50 -7.73
C PHE A 31 6.87 9.25 -9.04
N GLU A 32 8.04 9.07 -9.64
CA GLU A 32 8.36 9.58 -10.98
C GLU A 32 8.75 8.42 -11.90
N ASN A 33 8.33 8.53 -13.15
CA ASN A 33 8.43 7.47 -14.16
C ASN A 33 9.45 7.83 -15.26
N LEU A 34 10.63 8.31 -14.86
CA LEU A 34 11.71 8.74 -15.78
C LEU A 34 13.03 8.08 -15.37
N PRO A 35 13.90 7.77 -16.34
CA PRO A 35 14.34 6.43 -16.78
C PRO A 35 14.62 5.36 -15.70
N THR A 36 14.73 5.71 -14.43
CA THR A 36 14.81 4.81 -13.28
C THR A 36 13.61 5.08 -12.38
N ARG A 37 12.75 4.09 -12.16
CA ARG A 37 11.58 4.26 -11.28
C ARG A 37 12.04 4.62 -9.87
N VAL A 38 11.53 5.73 -9.35
CA VAL A 38 11.79 6.18 -7.98
C VAL A 38 10.46 6.37 -7.27
N ALA A 39 10.36 5.85 -6.05
CA ALA A 39 9.21 6.05 -5.17
C ALA A 39 9.68 6.60 -3.82
N VAL A 40 9.15 7.76 -3.44
CA VAL A 40 9.33 8.36 -2.12
C VAL A 40 8.10 8.02 -1.29
N VAL A 41 8.30 7.26 -0.23
CA VAL A 41 7.29 6.85 0.72
C VAL A 41 7.35 7.77 1.93
N THR A 42 6.23 8.39 2.27
CA THR A 42 6.04 9.03 3.58
C THR A 42 5.27 8.06 4.48
N TRP A 43 5.88 7.70 5.60
CA TRP A 43 5.31 6.84 6.62
C TRP A 43 4.32 7.59 7.50
N GLN A 44 3.50 6.86 8.27
CA GLN A 44 2.52 7.44 9.20
C GLN A 44 3.15 8.35 10.26
N ASN A 45 4.37 8.05 10.70
CA ASN A 45 5.13 8.85 11.65
C ASN A 45 5.77 10.11 11.02
N GLY A 46 5.64 10.30 9.70
CA GLY A 46 6.20 11.42 8.96
C GLY A 46 7.60 11.18 8.41
N ASP A 47 8.24 10.05 8.72
CA ASP A 47 9.52 9.69 8.11
C ASP A 47 9.36 9.46 6.61
N THR A 48 10.42 9.74 5.86
CA THR A 48 10.47 9.53 4.41
C THR A 48 11.52 8.50 4.06
N GLN A 49 11.17 7.57 3.17
CA GLN A 49 12.08 6.57 2.64
C GLN A 49 11.99 6.52 1.11
N ILE A 50 13.14 6.37 0.45
CA ILE A 50 13.22 6.33 -1.01
C ILE A 50 13.50 4.89 -1.46
N PHE A 51 12.71 4.43 -2.43
CA PHE A 51 12.86 3.16 -3.13
C PHE A 51 13.20 3.42 -4.59
N TYR A 52 14.00 2.51 -5.18
CA TYR A 52 14.50 2.63 -6.54
C TYR A 52 14.25 1.35 -7.34
N GLY A 53 14.17 1.47 -8.66
CA GLY A 53 14.16 0.34 -9.59
C GLY A 53 12.98 -0.61 -9.37
N ASP A 54 13.27 -1.92 -9.30
CA ASP A 54 12.28 -2.97 -9.11
C ASP A 54 11.51 -2.88 -7.78
N ASP A 55 12.15 -2.39 -6.72
CA ASP A 55 11.48 -2.17 -5.45
C ASP A 55 10.44 -1.05 -5.59
N ALA A 56 10.79 0.06 -6.24
CA ALA A 56 9.84 1.14 -6.53
C ALA A 56 8.69 0.66 -7.41
N ALA A 57 8.99 -0.11 -8.47
CA ALA A 57 7.99 -0.68 -9.36
C ALA A 57 6.98 -1.57 -8.63
N THR A 58 7.48 -2.50 -7.80
CA THR A 58 6.66 -3.46 -7.06
C THR A 58 5.81 -2.75 -6.02
N LEU A 59 6.37 -1.75 -5.34
CA LEU A 59 5.67 -0.94 -4.35
C LEU A 59 4.49 -0.19 -4.97
N ILE A 60 4.71 0.53 -6.08
CA ILE A 60 3.67 1.30 -6.78
C ILE A 60 2.55 0.37 -7.22
N GLN A 61 2.90 -0.76 -7.85
CA GLN A 61 1.91 -1.73 -8.33
C GLN A 61 1.06 -2.31 -7.20
N SER A 62 1.69 -2.63 -6.06
CA SER A 62 1.00 -3.18 -4.89
C SER A 62 0.12 -2.14 -4.21
N TRP A 63 0.53 -0.87 -4.22
CA TRP A 63 -0.23 0.24 -3.68
C TRP A 63 -1.50 0.52 -4.50
N GLU A 64 -1.38 0.53 -5.83
CA GLU A 64 -2.53 0.69 -6.73
C GLU A 64 -3.55 -0.45 -6.57
N ASP A 65 -3.08 -1.70 -6.47
CA ASP A 65 -3.97 -2.85 -6.23
C ASP A 65 -4.70 -2.75 -4.88
N ALA A 66 -3.96 -2.43 -3.81
CA ALA A 66 -4.53 -2.29 -2.47
C ALA A 66 -5.55 -1.14 -2.39
N THR A 67 -5.25 0.00 -3.02
CA THR A 67 -6.17 1.16 -3.05
C THR A 67 -7.40 0.88 -3.92
N GLY A 68 -7.24 0.26 -5.08
CA GLY A 68 -8.36 -0.18 -5.92
C GLY A 68 -9.30 -1.16 -5.19
N LEU A 69 -8.75 -2.12 -4.44
CA LEU A 69 -9.53 -3.02 -3.59
C LEU A 69 -10.29 -2.29 -2.47
N LEU A 70 -9.68 -1.26 -1.87
CA LEU A 70 -10.34 -0.44 -0.85
C LEU A 70 -11.48 0.38 -1.45
N GLU A 71 -11.29 0.99 -2.63
CA GLU A 71 -12.34 1.73 -3.31
C GLU A 71 -13.53 0.83 -3.66
N GLN A 72 -13.30 -0.39 -4.15
CA GLN A 72 -14.35 -1.36 -4.42
C GLN A 72 -15.11 -1.77 -3.15
N ARG A 73 -14.41 -2.03 -2.05
CA ARG A 73 -15.01 -2.38 -0.75
C ARG A 73 -15.82 -1.22 -0.15
N CYS A 74 -15.30 0.00 -0.21
CA CYS A 74 -15.99 1.19 0.26
C CYS A 74 -17.25 1.45 -0.56
N ASN A 75 -17.18 1.33 -1.90
CA ASN A 75 -18.34 1.52 -2.78
C ASN A 75 -19.46 0.49 -2.55
N TYR A 76 -19.12 -0.77 -2.25
CA TYR A 76 -20.13 -1.78 -1.88
C TYR A 76 -20.87 -1.39 -0.58
N ARG A 77 -20.12 -0.89 0.41
CA ARG A 77 -20.69 -0.48 1.71
C ARG A 77 -21.64 0.71 1.60
N THR A 78 -21.38 1.64 0.67
CA THR A 78 -22.24 2.81 0.45
C THR A 78 -23.55 2.45 -0.28
N LYS A 79 -23.52 1.48 -1.20
CA LYS A 79 -24.72 1.04 -1.93
C LYS A 79 -25.75 0.37 -1.02
N ASN A 80 -25.33 -0.44 -0.06
CA ASN A 80 -26.24 -1.08 0.90
C ASN A 80 -26.86 -0.11 1.93
N ARG A 81 -26.40 1.15 1.99
CA ARG A 81 -26.91 2.16 2.94
C ARG A 81 -28.03 3.03 2.37
N ARG A 82 -28.30 2.96 1.06
CA ARG A 82 -29.34 3.76 0.38
C ARG A 82 -30.66 3.00 0.13
N THR A 83 -30.76 1.75 0.59
CA THR A 83 -31.95 0.90 0.45
C THR A 83 -32.57 0.56 1.80
N LEU A 84 -32.77 1.57 2.65
CA LEU A 84 -33.61 1.52 3.85
C LEU A 84 -34.49 2.78 3.89
#